data_AF-A0A2T9YMM9-F1
#
_entry.id   AF-A0A2T9YMM9-F1
#
_cell.length_a   1.000
_cell.length_b   1.000
_cell.length_c   1.000
_cell.angle_alpha   90.00
_cell.angle_beta   90.00
_cell.angle_gamma   90.00
#
_symmetry.space_group_name_H-M   'P 1'
#
loop_
_entity.id
_entity.type
_entity.pdbx_description
1 polymer ?
#
loop_
_entity_poly.entity_id
_entity_poly.type
_entity_poly.pdbx_seq_one_letter_code
_entity_poly.pdbx_strand_id
1 'polypeptide(L)'
;MSWLRQSLFCSTAQNSKLFFKSSLHTSSSYSIYQAPKHYFDTYQVRTQLEKAGFDHMQSEAIVELLSQVVKESTDGMLKNVKMAAYKVDFAQMKSEIQMIEKTDFSIMKAENEKLAGEVLKLKQRLGEEISKTQASVKLDMSLEKGRIRDEQASQEINIKKADAKIEKEILNLKTQIESIKLQILQYMFGTLTGAGALFLGKSYTFIIIFQHYEFSKT
;
A
#
# COMPACT_ATOMS: atom_id res chain seq x y z
N MET A 1 17.08 8.27 46.48
CA MET A 1 15.79 7.59 46.71
C MET A 1 14.70 8.33 45.95
N SER A 2 14.23 7.80 44.83
CA SER A 2 12.88 8.10 44.29
C SER A 2 12.55 7.07 43.22
N TRP A 3 12.11 5.90 43.69
CA TRP A 3 11.27 5.02 42.90
C TRP A 3 9.83 5.55 42.95
N LEU A 4 9.04 5.17 41.93
CA LEU A 4 7.58 5.29 41.79
C LEU A 4 7.08 6.51 40.99
N ARG A 5 6.86 6.28 39.70
CA ARG A 5 5.49 6.21 39.16
C ARG A 5 5.48 5.65 37.74
N GLN A 6 5.26 4.35 37.68
CA GLN A 6 4.74 3.68 36.49
C GLN A 6 3.29 3.31 36.85
N SER A 7 2.33 4.01 36.25
CA SER A 7 0.96 3.54 36.16
C SER A 7 0.55 3.65 34.70
N LEU A 8 0.77 2.54 34.01
CA LEU A 8 0.11 2.16 32.77
C LEU A 8 -1.40 2.41 32.94
N PHE A 9 -1.94 3.41 32.23
CA PHE A 9 -3.37 3.47 32.01
C PHE A 9 -3.64 2.94 30.61
N CYS A 10 -4.22 1.75 30.62
CA CYS A 10 -4.82 1.05 29.51
C CYS A 10 -5.88 1.96 28.87
N SER A 11 -5.63 2.44 27.64
CA SER A 11 -6.64 3.14 26.85
C SER A 11 -7.49 2.12 26.12
N THR A 12 -8.37 1.44 26.84
CA THR A 12 -9.50 0.71 26.24
C THR A 12 -10.33 1.70 25.43
N ALA A 13 -10.37 1.46 24.12
CA ALA A 13 -11.21 2.13 23.17
C ALA A 13 -12.68 2.08 23.62
N GLN A 14 -13.15 3.15 24.25
CA GLN A 14 -14.56 3.34 24.50
C GLN A 14 -15.18 3.89 23.21
N ASN A 15 -15.64 2.94 22.41
CA ASN A 15 -16.46 3.14 21.21
C ASN A 15 -17.80 3.75 21.63
N SER A 16 -17.84 5.05 21.94
CA SER A 16 -19.11 5.77 22.06
C SER A 16 -19.57 6.11 20.64
N LYS A 17 -20.34 5.20 20.06
CA LYS A 17 -21.31 5.56 19.03
C LYS A 17 -22.19 6.67 19.61
N LEU A 18 -21.79 7.92 19.41
CA LEU A 18 -22.66 9.08 19.59
C LEU A 18 -23.66 9.04 18.43
N PHE A 19 -24.62 8.11 18.55
CA PHE A 19 -25.93 8.26 17.93
C PHE A 19 -26.54 9.50 18.57
N PHE A 20 -26.24 10.66 18.00
CA PHE A 20 -26.97 11.88 18.31
C PHE A 20 -28.37 11.65 17.74
N LYS A 21 -29.25 11.17 18.62
CA LYS A 21 -30.67 11.02 18.35
C LYS A 21 -31.15 12.43 18.05
N SER A 22 -31.23 12.79 16.77
CA SER A 22 -31.87 14.01 16.33
C SER A 22 -33.32 13.91 16.77
N SER A 23 -33.59 14.43 17.98
CA SER A 23 -34.94 14.80 18.39
C SER A 23 -35.31 15.99 17.51
N LEU A 24 -35.64 15.69 16.24
CA LEU A 24 -36.51 16.53 15.46
C LEU A 24 -37.73 16.69 16.34
N HIS A 25 -37.81 17.84 17.03
CA HIS A 25 -39.07 18.33 17.52
C HIS A 25 -39.90 18.59 16.27
N THR A 26 -40.55 17.54 15.80
CA THR A 26 -41.72 17.62 14.94
C THR A 26 -42.72 18.36 15.79
N SER A 27 -42.70 19.68 15.71
CA SER A 27 -43.76 20.54 16.19
C SER A 27 -44.98 20.15 15.37
N SER A 28 -45.69 19.14 15.86
CA SER A 28 -46.99 18.73 15.36
C SER A 28 -47.86 19.97 15.43
N SER A 29 -48.12 20.55 14.26
CA SER A 29 -49.04 21.65 14.05
C SER A 29 -50.46 21.16 14.36
N TYR A 30 -50.76 20.97 15.64
CA TYR A 30 -52.13 20.80 16.07
C TYR A 30 -52.83 22.13 15.79
N SER A 31 -53.64 22.13 14.73
CA SER A 31 -54.70 23.10 14.52
C SER A 31 -55.62 23.05 15.73
N ILE A 32 -55.30 23.83 16.76
CA ILE A 32 -56.22 24.08 17.85
C ILE A 32 -57.28 25.00 17.25
N TYR A 33 -58.40 24.39 16.83
CA TYR A 33 -59.67 25.09 16.72
C TYR A 33 -60.04 25.55 18.13
N GLN A 34 -59.42 26.64 18.57
CA GLN A 34 -59.77 27.33 19.80
C GLN A 34 -61.15 27.92 19.54
N ALA A 35 -62.18 27.32 20.16
CA ALA A 35 -63.50 27.91 20.24
C ALA A 35 -63.37 29.38 20.68
N PRO A 36 -64.20 30.32 20.16
CA PRO A 36 -64.09 31.72 20.51
C PRO A 36 -64.23 31.86 22.03
N LYS A 37 -63.14 32.15 22.73
CA LYS A 37 -63.19 32.49 24.15
C LYS A 37 -63.86 33.86 24.24
N HIS A 38 -65.08 33.89 24.76
CA HIS A 38 -65.77 35.13 25.07
C HIS A 38 -65.13 35.76 26.30
N TYR A 39 -64.18 36.67 26.08
CA TYR A 39 -63.49 37.40 27.14
C TYR A 39 -64.37 38.47 27.82
N PHE A 40 -65.51 38.79 27.20
CA PHE A 40 -66.41 39.85 27.66
C PHE A 40 -67.83 39.30 27.79
N ASP A 41 -68.37 39.33 29.02
CA ASP A 41 -69.73 38.91 29.32
C ASP A 41 -70.71 40.07 29.09
N THR A 42 -71.20 40.14 27.86
CA THR A 42 -72.18 41.12 27.37
C THR A 42 -73.44 41.19 28.24
N TYR A 43 -73.90 40.05 28.79
CA TYR A 43 -75.15 39.96 29.54
C TYR A 43 -75.01 40.61 30.92
N GLN A 44 -73.94 40.29 31.65
CA GLN A 44 -73.73 40.86 32.98
C GLN A 44 -73.51 42.38 32.96
N VAL A 45 -72.78 42.88 31.96
CA VAL A 45 -72.54 44.33 31.83
C VAL A 45 -73.84 45.06 31.50
N ARG A 46 -74.68 44.50 30.63
CA ARG A 46 -76.00 45.05 30.30
C ARG A 46 -76.91 45.13 31.52
N THR A 47 -77.04 44.03 32.28
CA THR A 47 -77.89 44.00 33.48
C THR A 47 -77.43 44.99 34.55
N GLN A 48 -76.13 45.28 34.65
CA GLN A 48 -75.63 46.31 35.56
C GLN A 48 -75.93 47.73 35.09
N LEU A 49 -75.88 48.00 33.78
CA LEU A 49 -76.25 49.30 33.21
C LEU A 49 -77.74 49.60 33.39
N GLU A 50 -78.60 48.61 33.17
CA GLU A 50 -80.05 48.74 33.38
C GLU A 50 -80.39 49.01 34.85
N LYS A 51 -79.69 48.36 35.79
CA LYS A 51 -79.83 48.63 37.24
C LYS A 51 -79.34 50.02 37.65
N ALA A 52 -78.42 50.61 36.89
CA ALA A 52 -77.91 51.96 37.11
C ALA A 52 -78.81 53.06 36.50
N GLY A 53 -79.95 52.69 35.89
CA GLY A 53 -80.96 53.62 35.38
C GLY A 53 -80.80 53.99 33.89
N PHE A 54 -79.97 53.26 33.14
CA PHE A 54 -79.86 53.43 31.69
C PHE A 54 -80.98 52.68 30.96
N ASP A 55 -81.48 53.26 29.87
CA ASP A 55 -82.46 52.59 29.01
C ASP A 55 -81.87 51.34 28.34
N HIS A 56 -82.72 50.37 28.00
CA HIS A 56 -82.31 49.09 27.42
C HIS A 56 -81.55 49.27 26.10
N MET A 57 -81.97 50.24 25.25
CA MET A 57 -81.26 50.57 24.01
C MET A 57 -79.90 51.22 24.27
N GLN A 58 -79.81 52.08 25.28
CA GLN A 58 -78.55 52.75 25.63
C GLN A 58 -77.53 51.77 26.20
N SER A 59 -77.99 50.84 27.04
CA SER A 59 -77.16 49.78 27.62
C SER A 59 -76.63 48.83 26.55
N GLU A 60 -77.45 48.49 25.55
CA GLU A 60 -77.05 47.66 24.41
C GLU A 60 -75.96 48.31 23.57
N ALA A 61 -76.13 49.59 23.21
CA ALA A 61 -75.16 50.33 22.41
C ALA A 61 -73.79 50.47 23.12
N ILE A 62 -73.78 50.72 24.43
CA ILE A 62 -72.55 50.83 25.22
C ILE A 62 -71.81 49.47 25.28
N VAL A 63 -72.56 48.40 25.51
CA VAL A 63 -72.02 47.04 25.60
C VAL A 63 -71.46 46.58 24.24
N GLU A 64 -72.11 46.96 23.14
CA GLU A 64 -71.62 46.68 21.78
C GLU A 64 -70.30 47.40 21.48
N LEU A 65 -70.22 48.70 21.80
CA LEU A 65 -68.99 49.49 21.68
C LEU A 65 -67.85 48.91 22.53
N LEU A 66 -68.12 48.55 23.79
CA LEU A 66 -67.14 47.90 24.67
C LEU A 66 -66.69 46.55 24.11
N SER A 67 -67.63 45.74 23.59
CA SER A 67 -67.31 44.45 22.98
C SER A 67 -66.39 44.62 21.76
N GLN A 68 -66.59 45.67 20.96
CA GLN A 68 -65.74 45.98 19.81
C GLN A 68 -64.34 46.40 20.23
N VAL A 69 -64.21 47.32 21.21
CA VAL A 69 -62.92 47.78 21.74
C VAL A 69 -62.13 46.64 22.39
N VAL A 70 -62.80 45.79 23.17
CA VAL A 70 -62.17 44.62 23.83
C VAL A 70 -61.69 43.59 22.80
N LYS A 71 -62.48 43.34 21.74
CA LYS A 71 -62.06 42.47 20.63
C LYS A 71 -60.84 43.03 19.92
N GLU A 72 -60.86 44.31 19.53
CA GLU A 72 -59.75 44.96 18.85
C GLU A 72 -58.46 44.97 19.70
N SER A 73 -58.59 45.28 20.99
CA SER A 73 -57.46 45.24 21.94
C SER A 73 -56.91 43.82 22.12
N THR A 74 -57.77 42.81 22.23
CA THR A 74 -57.37 41.42 22.44
C THR A 74 -56.71 40.84 21.19
N ASP A 75 -57.25 41.12 20.01
CA ASP A 75 -56.68 40.69 18.73
C ASP A 75 -55.34 41.39 18.46
N GLY A 76 -55.24 42.69 18.76
CA GLY A 76 -53.99 43.44 18.69
C GLY A 76 -52.92 42.86 19.62
N MET A 77 -53.27 42.58 20.89
CA MET A 77 -52.36 41.98 21.86
C MET A 77 -51.96 40.56 21.47
N LEU A 78 -52.90 39.71 21.03
CA LEU A 78 -52.64 38.36 20.59
C LEU A 78 -51.73 38.33 19.35
N LYS A 79 -51.95 39.23 18.40
CA LYS A 79 -51.08 39.39 17.24
C LYS A 79 -49.66 39.78 17.67
N ASN A 80 -49.52 40.73 18.58
CA ASN A 80 -48.21 41.14 19.10
C ASN A 80 -47.49 40.01 19.85
N VAL A 81 -48.20 39.25 20.68
CA VAL A 81 -47.64 38.09 21.40
C VAL A 81 -47.21 36.99 20.41
N LYS A 82 -48.04 36.67 19.42
CA LYS A 82 -47.68 35.71 18.36
C LYS A 82 -46.44 36.18 17.58
N MET A 83 -46.37 37.45 17.20
CA MET A 83 -45.21 38.02 16.51
C MET A 83 -43.95 38.01 17.40
N ALA A 84 -44.09 38.23 18.71
CA ALA A 84 -43.00 38.11 19.65
C ALA A 84 -42.51 36.66 19.77
N ALA A 85 -43.42 35.68 19.85
CA ALA A 85 -43.09 34.26 19.87
C ALA A 85 -42.31 33.84 18.61
N TYR A 86 -42.80 34.19 17.42
CA TYR A 86 -42.09 33.88 16.16
C TYR A 86 -40.70 34.52 16.07
N LYS A 87 -40.52 35.73 16.61
CA LYS A 87 -39.19 36.38 16.65
C LYS A 87 -38.22 35.63 17.56
N VAL A 88 -38.69 35.14 18.71
CA VAL A 88 -37.89 34.34 19.64
C VAL A 88 -37.51 33.01 18.99
N ASP A 89 -38.47 32.31 18.38
CA ASP A 89 -38.24 31.03 17.70
C ASP A 89 -37.22 31.19 16.55
N PHE A 90 -37.34 32.26 15.77
CA PHE A 90 -36.38 32.57 14.70
C PHE A 90 -34.97 32.86 15.24
N ALA A 91 -34.87 33.60 16.35
CA ALA A 91 -33.59 33.88 16.99
C ALA A 91 -32.94 32.60 17.53
N GLN A 92 -33.72 31.70 18.12
CA GLN A 92 -33.25 30.40 18.58
C GLN A 92 -32.74 29.54 17.41
N MET A 93 -33.55 29.38 16.36
CA MET A 93 -33.17 28.60 15.18
C MET A 93 -31.88 29.14 14.53
N LYS A 94 -31.76 30.47 14.43
CA LYS A 94 -30.54 31.11 13.92
C LYS A 94 -29.33 30.79 14.80
N SER A 95 -29.48 30.80 16.12
CA SER A 95 -28.40 30.45 17.05
C SER A 95 -28.00 28.98 16.93
N GLU A 96 -28.96 28.08 16.79
CA GLU A 96 -28.71 26.64 16.61
C GLU A 96 -27.96 26.38 15.30
N ILE A 97 -28.39 26.98 14.19
CA ILE A 97 -27.71 26.87 12.89
C ILE A 97 -26.26 27.36 13.01
N GLN A 98 -26.05 28.54 13.59
CA GLN A 98 -24.70 29.10 13.76
C GLN A 98 -23.80 28.23 14.65
N MET A 99 -24.37 27.55 15.64
CA MET A 99 -23.62 26.64 16.51
C MET A 99 -23.22 25.37 15.75
N ILE A 100 -24.15 24.79 14.99
CA ILE A 100 -23.89 23.60 14.18
C ILE A 100 -22.84 23.91 13.12
N GLU A 101 -22.99 24.99 12.37
CA GLU A 101 -22.02 25.41 11.34
C GLU A 101 -20.60 25.54 11.90
N LYS A 102 -20.46 26.19 13.07
CA LYS A 102 -19.15 26.32 13.73
C LYS A 102 -18.59 24.98 14.17
N THR A 103 -19.43 24.10 14.69
CA THR A 103 -19.02 22.78 15.18
C THR A 103 -18.60 21.89 14.02
N ASP A 104 -19.42 21.79 12.98
CA ASP A 104 -19.15 20.99 11.78
C ASP A 104 -17.91 21.51 11.05
N PHE A 105 -17.76 22.84 10.92
CA PHE A 105 -16.56 23.42 10.35
C PHE A 105 -15.31 23.08 11.16
N SER A 106 -15.39 23.13 12.48
CA SER A 106 -14.26 22.78 13.35
C SER A 106 -13.88 21.30 13.22
N ILE A 107 -14.87 20.40 13.15
CA ILE A 107 -14.65 18.96 12.96
C ILE A 107 -14.02 18.72 11.59
N MET A 108 -14.62 19.26 10.53
CA MET A 108 -14.13 19.10 9.16
C MET A 108 -12.70 19.63 9.00
N LYS A 109 -12.40 20.77 9.63
CA LYS A 109 -11.04 21.32 9.64
C LYS A 109 -10.06 20.39 10.34
N ALA A 110 -10.40 19.87 11.52
CA ALA A 110 -9.56 18.94 12.27
C ALA A 110 -9.33 17.62 11.50
N GLU A 111 -10.37 17.10 10.84
CA GLU A 111 -10.26 15.92 9.99
C GLU A 111 -9.37 16.18 8.76
N ASN A 112 -9.51 17.35 8.12
CA ASN A 112 -8.67 17.73 6.99
C ASN A 112 -7.19 17.86 7.38
N GLU A 113 -6.89 18.49 8.52
CA GLU A 113 -5.53 18.59 9.06
C GLU A 113 -4.95 17.20 9.40
N LYS A 114 -5.78 16.32 9.99
CA LYS A 114 -5.41 14.93 10.26
C LYS A 114 -5.09 14.17 8.97
N LEU A 115 -5.97 14.23 7.97
CA LEU A 115 -5.78 13.56 6.67
C LEU A 115 -4.52 14.09 5.96
N ALA A 116 -4.29 15.40 5.97
CA ALA A 116 -3.07 15.99 5.43
C ALA A 116 -1.81 15.45 6.13
N GLY A 117 -1.85 15.29 7.46
CA GLY A 117 -0.79 14.66 8.24
C GLY A 117 -0.56 13.19 7.87
N GLU A 118 -1.62 12.41 7.70
CA GLU A 118 -1.54 11.01 7.28
C GLU A 118 -0.95 10.86 5.86
N VAL A 119 -1.32 11.76 4.93
CA VAL A 119 -0.75 11.80 3.58
C VAL A 119 0.75 12.09 3.62
N LEU A 120 1.20 13.06 4.43
CA LEU A 120 2.63 13.35 4.58
C LEU A 120 3.38 12.14 5.15
N LYS A 121 2.80 11.46 6.15
CA LYS A 121 3.39 10.26 6.75
C LYS A 121 3.48 9.10 5.75
N LEU A 122 2.45 8.88 4.93
CA LEU A 122 2.46 7.87 3.87
C LEU A 122 3.51 8.19 2.80
N LYS A 123 3.60 9.46 2.38
CA LYS A 123 4.63 9.92 1.42
C LYS A 123 6.04 9.66 1.94
N GLN A 124 6.29 9.94 3.23
CA GLN A 124 7.58 9.67 3.85
C GLN A 124 7.91 8.17 3.86
N ARG A 125 6.98 7.33 4.33
CA ARG A 125 7.16 5.87 4.36
C ARG A 125 7.44 5.29 2.98
N LEU A 126 6.69 5.74 1.97
CA LEU A 126 6.89 5.31 0.59
C LEU A 126 8.29 5.71 0.08
N GLY A 127 8.75 6.92 0.39
CA GLY A 127 10.11 7.35 0.04
C GLY A 127 11.19 6.49 0.68
N GLU A 128 11.02 6.13 1.96
CA GLU A 128 11.93 5.24 2.70
C GLU A 128 11.94 3.83 2.10
N GLU A 129 10.77 3.27 1.78
CA GLU A 129 10.66 1.94 1.15
C GLU A 129 11.26 1.90 -0.27
N ILE A 130 11.05 2.95 -1.08
CA ILE A 130 11.68 3.08 -2.39
C ILE A 130 13.21 3.12 -2.24
N SER A 131 13.72 3.97 -1.34
CA SER A 131 15.16 4.09 -1.10
C SER A 131 15.77 2.77 -0.62
N LYS A 132 15.06 2.06 0.27
CA LYS A 132 15.49 0.74 0.77
C LYS A 132 15.51 -0.31 -0.34
N THR A 133 14.44 -0.39 -1.13
CA THR A 133 14.32 -1.34 -2.24
C THR A 133 15.38 -1.07 -3.30
N GLN A 134 15.61 0.21 -3.64
CA GLN A 134 16.64 0.61 -4.59
C GLN A 134 18.05 0.26 -4.09
N ALA A 135 18.34 0.47 -2.81
CA ALA A 135 19.62 0.07 -2.21
C ALA A 135 19.81 -1.46 -2.25
N SER A 136 18.75 -2.23 -1.96
CA SER A 136 18.76 -3.69 -2.06
C SER A 136 19.07 -4.14 -3.48
N VAL A 137 18.31 -3.66 -4.47
CA VAL A 137 18.51 -4.05 -5.88
C VAL A 137 19.90 -3.68 -6.38
N LYS A 138 20.44 -2.53 -5.96
CA LYS A 138 21.82 -2.14 -6.30
C LYS A 138 22.85 -3.10 -5.69
N LEU A 139 22.64 -3.53 -4.45
CA LEU A 139 23.50 -4.52 -3.81
C LEU A 139 23.40 -5.88 -4.53
N ASP A 140 22.18 -6.35 -4.80
CA ASP A 140 21.93 -7.62 -5.49
C ASP A 140 22.64 -7.64 -6.85
N MET A 141 22.52 -6.57 -7.62
CA MET A 141 23.22 -6.44 -8.90
C MET A 141 24.74 -6.40 -8.73
N SER A 142 25.24 -5.76 -7.68
CA SER A 142 26.68 -5.69 -7.42
C SER A 142 27.24 -7.07 -7.04
N LEU A 143 26.49 -7.85 -6.24
CA LEU A 143 26.84 -9.23 -5.91
C LEU A 143 26.76 -10.13 -7.13
N GLU A 144 25.72 -10.01 -7.95
CA GLU A 144 25.56 -10.82 -9.16
C GLU A 144 26.64 -10.49 -10.22
N LYS A 145 27.01 -9.21 -10.37
CA LYS A 145 28.17 -8.82 -11.19
C LYS A 145 29.47 -9.45 -10.68
N GLY A 146 29.65 -9.49 -9.36
CA GLY A 146 30.78 -10.18 -8.73
C GLY A 146 30.78 -11.67 -9.06
N ARG A 147 29.63 -12.34 -8.89
CA ARG A 147 29.45 -13.77 -9.18
C ARG A 147 29.74 -14.10 -10.65
N ILE A 148 29.19 -13.33 -11.59
CA ILE A 148 29.44 -13.52 -13.02
C ILE A 148 30.94 -13.38 -13.33
N ARG A 149 31.61 -12.37 -12.75
CA ARG A 149 33.04 -12.17 -12.97
C ARG A 149 33.86 -13.34 -12.42
N ASP A 150 33.51 -13.86 -11.25
CA ASP A 150 34.22 -14.98 -10.63
C ASP A 150 33.99 -16.28 -11.44
N GLU A 151 32.78 -16.48 -11.96
CA GLU A 151 32.45 -17.58 -12.87
C GLU A 151 33.20 -17.46 -14.20
N GLN A 152 33.27 -16.26 -14.78
CA GLN A 152 34.06 -15.99 -15.99
C GLN A 152 35.55 -16.24 -15.76
N ALA A 153 36.12 -15.80 -14.64
CA ALA A 153 37.52 -16.05 -14.30
C ALA A 153 37.80 -17.55 -14.13
N SER A 154 36.87 -18.29 -13.50
CA SER A 154 36.96 -19.75 -13.37
C SER A 154 36.92 -20.44 -14.74
N GLN A 155 36.00 -20.03 -15.63
CA GLN A 155 35.92 -20.55 -16.99
C GLN A 155 37.20 -20.25 -17.78
N GLU A 156 37.76 -19.05 -17.68
CA GLU A 156 39.02 -18.68 -18.34
C GLU A 156 40.18 -19.58 -17.88
N ILE A 157 40.27 -19.87 -16.57
CA ILE A 157 41.27 -20.80 -16.03
C ILE A 157 41.07 -22.21 -16.60
N ASN A 158 39.83 -22.68 -16.68
CA ASN A 158 39.53 -24.02 -17.19
C ASN A 158 39.86 -24.14 -18.69
N ILE A 159 39.58 -23.11 -19.48
CA ILE A 159 39.97 -23.04 -20.89
C ILE A 159 41.50 -23.10 -21.03
N LYS A 160 42.24 -22.26 -20.30
CA LYS A 160 43.71 -22.27 -20.33
C LYS A 160 44.31 -23.62 -19.93
N LYS A 161 43.71 -24.30 -18.94
CA LYS A 161 44.11 -25.65 -18.55
C LYS A 161 43.86 -26.67 -19.65
N ALA A 162 42.73 -26.58 -20.34
CA ALA A 162 42.41 -27.45 -21.47
C ALA A 162 43.39 -27.22 -22.63
N ASP A 163 43.67 -25.95 -22.97
CA ASP A 163 44.64 -25.59 -24.01
C ASP A 163 46.03 -26.15 -23.69
N ALA A 164 46.51 -25.98 -22.44
CA ALA A 164 47.78 -26.54 -22.01
C ALA A 164 47.83 -28.08 -22.08
N LYS A 165 46.70 -28.75 -21.83
CA LYS A 165 46.60 -30.21 -21.95
C LYS A 165 46.68 -30.65 -23.42
N ILE A 166 46.00 -29.95 -24.32
CA ILE A 166 46.04 -30.20 -25.76
C ILE A 166 47.47 -30.04 -26.27
N GLU A 167 48.15 -28.95 -25.91
CA GLU A 167 49.55 -28.71 -26.30
C GLU A 167 50.46 -29.85 -25.84
N LYS A 168 50.27 -30.33 -24.60
CA LYS A 168 51.00 -31.47 -24.06
C LYS A 168 50.73 -32.76 -24.85
N GLU A 169 49.48 -33.03 -25.22
CA GLU A 169 49.12 -34.21 -26.02
C GLU A 169 49.74 -34.14 -27.40
N ILE A 170 49.79 -32.97 -28.04
CA ILE A 170 50.46 -32.76 -29.35
C ILE A 170 51.96 -33.06 -29.23
N LEU A 171 52.63 -32.51 -28.22
CA LEU A 171 54.06 -32.78 -27.99
C LEU A 171 54.32 -34.27 -27.73
N ASN A 172 53.47 -34.93 -26.95
CA ASN A 172 53.56 -36.36 -26.69
C ASN A 172 53.35 -37.21 -27.96
N LEU A 173 52.41 -36.83 -28.83
CA LEU A 173 52.24 -37.50 -30.12
C LEU A 173 53.46 -37.30 -31.02
N LYS A 174 54.05 -36.10 -31.02
CA LYS A 174 55.26 -35.81 -31.79
C LYS A 174 56.44 -36.68 -31.34
N THR A 175 56.67 -36.81 -30.03
CA THR A 175 57.76 -37.66 -29.51
C THR A 175 57.51 -39.14 -29.81
N GLN A 176 56.26 -39.60 -29.75
CA GLN A 176 55.90 -40.97 -30.18
C GLN A 176 56.23 -41.21 -31.65
N ILE A 177 55.91 -40.25 -32.54
CA ILE A 177 56.26 -40.35 -33.96
C ILE A 177 57.77 -40.42 -34.16
N GLU A 178 58.54 -39.58 -33.46
CA GLU A 178 60.01 -39.61 -33.53
C GLU A 178 60.58 -40.95 -33.04
N SER A 179 60.03 -41.49 -31.96
CA SER A 179 60.38 -42.84 -31.47
C SER A 179 60.07 -43.93 -32.50
N ILE A 180 58.87 -43.89 -33.13
CA ILE A 180 58.48 -44.85 -34.17
C ILE A 180 59.42 -44.78 -35.37
N LYS A 181 59.85 -43.58 -35.81
CA LYS A 181 60.85 -43.44 -36.88
C LYS A 181 62.16 -44.15 -36.54
N LEU A 182 62.65 -44.00 -35.31
CA LEU A 182 63.86 -44.68 -34.85
C LEU A 182 63.68 -46.20 -34.78
N GLN A 183 62.52 -46.68 -34.31
CA GLN A 183 62.20 -48.10 -34.29
C GLN A 183 62.19 -48.70 -35.70
N ILE A 184 61.57 -48.02 -36.68
CA ILE A 184 61.58 -48.46 -38.08
C ILE A 184 63.02 -48.55 -38.60
N LEU A 185 63.84 -47.54 -38.33
CA LEU A 185 65.24 -47.53 -38.72
C LEU A 185 66.01 -48.70 -38.07
N GLN A 186 65.79 -48.98 -36.79
CA GLN A 186 66.38 -50.15 -36.11
C GLN A 186 65.92 -51.48 -36.74
N TYR A 187 64.63 -51.63 -37.05
CA TYR A 187 64.13 -52.82 -37.75
C TYR A 187 64.78 -53.01 -39.11
N MET A 188 64.99 -51.93 -39.87
CA MET A 188 65.68 -51.96 -41.16
C MET A 188 67.14 -52.42 -41.01
N PHE A 189 67.86 -51.93 -40.00
CA PHE A 189 69.21 -52.42 -39.70
C PHE A 189 69.22 -53.89 -39.28
N GLY A 190 68.24 -54.32 -38.49
CA GLY A 190 68.10 -55.71 -38.06
C GLY A 190 67.84 -56.67 -39.24
N THR A 191 66.92 -56.32 -40.14
CA THR A 191 66.61 -57.14 -41.32
C THR A 191 67.77 -57.18 -42.30
N LEU A 192 68.46 -56.05 -42.55
CA LEU A 192 69.63 -56.00 -43.42
C LEU A 192 70.79 -56.84 -42.85
N THR A 193 71.04 -56.75 -41.55
CA THR A 193 72.06 -57.56 -40.87
C THR A 193 71.71 -59.05 -40.92
N GLY A 194 70.43 -59.41 -40.69
CA GLY A 194 69.96 -60.79 -40.78
C GLY A 194 70.09 -61.37 -42.18
N ALA A 195 69.70 -60.61 -43.21
CA ALA A 195 69.85 -61.01 -44.61
C ALA A 195 71.34 -61.18 -45.00
N GLY A 196 72.18 -60.24 -44.58
CA GLY A 196 73.63 -60.31 -44.79
C GLY A 196 74.27 -61.54 -44.12
N ALA A 197 73.87 -61.86 -42.88
CA ALA A 197 74.34 -63.05 -42.18
C ALA A 197 73.95 -64.35 -42.90
N LEU A 198 72.73 -64.44 -43.42
CA LEU A 198 72.28 -65.58 -44.23
C LEU A 198 73.08 -65.70 -45.53
N PHE A 199 73.29 -64.59 -46.24
CA PHE A 199 74.08 -64.57 -47.48
C PHE A 199 75.51 -65.06 -47.21
N LEU A 200 76.18 -64.48 -46.22
CA LEU A 200 77.52 -64.90 -45.81
C LEU A 200 77.53 -66.38 -45.42
N GLY A 201 76.59 -66.85 -44.59
CA GLY A 201 76.48 -68.25 -44.20
C GLY A 201 76.36 -69.20 -45.39
N LYS A 202 75.52 -68.85 -46.38
CA LYS A 202 75.38 -69.63 -47.63
C LYS A 202 76.67 -69.63 -48.45
N SER A 203 77.35 -68.49 -48.58
CA SER A 203 78.64 -68.41 -49.27
C SER A 203 79.72 -69.25 -48.58
N TYR A 204 79.82 -69.21 -47.25
CA TYR A 204 80.78 -70.02 -46.50
C TYR A 204 80.52 -71.52 -46.68
N THR A 205 79.27 -71.97 -46.56
CA THR A 205 78.92 -73.37 -46.82
C THR A 205 79.26 -73.79 -48.26
N PHE A 206 79.03 -72.92 -49.25
CA PHE A 206 79.39 -73.19 -50.64
C PHE A 206 80.90 -73.35 -50.83
N ILE A 207 81.74 -72.48 -50.25
CA ILE A 207 83.20 -72.57 -50.32
C ILE A 207 83.69 -73.89 -49.70
N ILE A 208 83.16 -74.27 -48.54
CA ILE A 208 83.53 -75.53 -47.87
C ILE A 208 83.16 -76.74 -48.73
N ILE A 209 81.94 -76.77 -49.29
CA ILE A 209 81.51 -77.85 -50.19
C ILE A 209 82.37 -77.90 -51.45
N PHE A 210 82.71 -76.75 -52.04
CA PHE A 210 83.56 -76.67 -53.22
C PHE A 210 84.98 -77.16 -52.92
N GLN A 211 85.59 -76.76 -51.80
CA GLN A 211 86.90 -77.29 -51.38
C GLN A 211 86.85 -78.80 -51.11
N HIS A 212 85.80 -79.29 -50.47
CA HIS A 212 85.62 -80.73 -50.24
C HIS A 212 85.42 -81.49 -51.57
N TYR A 213 84.70 -80.92 -52.53
CA TYR A 213 84.53 -81.49 -53.87
C TYR A 213 85.85 -81.52 -54.65
N GLU A 214 86.63 -80.45 -54.61
CA GLU A 214 87.94 -80.36 -55.28
C GLU A 214 88.93 -81.39 -54.69
N PHE A 215 88.98 -81.53 -53.36
CA PHE A 215 89.82 -82.53 -52.69
C PHE A 215 89.40 -83.97 -53.00
N SER A 216 88.10 -84.23 -53.16
CA SER A 216 87.56 -85.55 -53.52
C SER A 216 87.86 -85.96 -54.98
N LYS A 217 88.30 -85.02 -55.83
CA LYS A 217 88.60 -85.23 -57.25
C LYS A 217 90.09 -85.35 -57.55
N THR A 218 90.92 -85.08 -56.55
CA THR A 218 92.38 -85.28 -56.57
C THR A 218 92.72 -86.62 -55.96
#